data_AF-A0A2E9GLZ0-F1
#
_entry.id   AF-A0A2E9GLZ0-F1
#
_cell.length_a   1.000
_cell.length_b   1.000
_cell.length_c   1.000
_cell.angle_alpha   90.00
_cell.angle_beta   90.00
_cell.angle_gamma   90.00
#
_symmetry.space_group_name_H-M   'P 1'
#
loop_
_entity.id
_entity.type
_entity.pdbx_description
1 polymer ?
#
loop_
_entity_poly.entity_id
_entity_poly.type
_entity_poly.pdbx_seq_one_letter_code
_entity_poly.pdbx_strand_id
1 'polypeptide(L)' 'MSRKRFGVFPAPLHPDDEDLSEQIHRDGGLVEHLEALGFHETWLGEHHCAGFEITGSPIEHGSRRC' A
#
# COMPACT_ATOMS: atom_id res chain seq x y z
N MET A 1 6.52 -9.21 -28.72
CA MET A 1 7.14 -8.30 -27.72
C MET A 1 6.75 -8.78 -26.33
N SER A 2 7.68 -8.83 -25.36
CA SER A 2 7.31 -9.23 -23.99
C SER A 2 6.57 -8.09 -23.28
N ARG A 3 5.52 -8.41 -22.53
CA ARG A 3 4.77 -7.45 -21.71
C ARG A 3 5.64 -7.01 -20.53
N LYS A 4 5.82 -5.71 -20.37
CA LYS A 4 6.52 -5.13 -19.21
C LYS A 4 5.62 -5.21 -17.98
N ARG A 5 6.21 -5.51 -16.82
CA ARG A 5 5.55 -5.46 -15.51
C ARG A 5 5.96 -4.17 -14.81
N PHE A 6 5.01 -3.57 -14.11
CA PHE A 6 5.22 -2.35 -13.34
C PHE A 6 4.85 -2.62 -11.89
N GLY A 7 5.64 -2.08 -10.97
CA GLY A 7 5.37 -2.09 -9.54
C GLY A 7 5.36 -0.67 -9.00
N VAL A 8 4.84 -0.49 -7.79
CA VAL A 8 4.69 0.82 -7.13
C VAL A 8 5.01 0.71 -5.64
N PHE A 9 5.62 1.76 -5.10
CA PHE A 9 5.86 1.94 -3.67
C PHE A 9 5.16 3.23 -3.23
N PRO A 10 3.86 3.15 -2.86
CA PRO A 10 3.13 4.33 -2.38
C PRO A 10 3.62 4.71 -0.99
N ALA A 11 3.83 6.01 -0.76
CA ALA A 11 4.10 6.52 0.58
C ALA A 11 2.76 6.69 1.32
N PRO A 12 2.56 6.04 2.48
CA PRO A 12 1.31 6.09 3.26
C PRO A 12 1.29 7.37 4.11
N LEU A 13 1.19 8.52 3.44
CA LEU A 13 1.20 9.84 4.08
C LEU A 13 -0.23 10.20 4.51
N HIS A 14 -0.45 10.34 5.82
CA HIS A 14 -1.76 10.64 6.37
C HIS A 14 -1.75 11.90 7.25
N PRO A 15 -2.84 12.69 7.26
CA PRO A 15 -2.98 13.81 8.16
C PRO A 15 -3.21 13.35 9.61
N ASP A 16 -2.81 14.18 10.57
CA ASP A 16 -2.88 13.90 12.00
C ASP A 16 -4.27 14.13 12.62
N ASP A 17 -5.23 14.63 11.83
CA ASP A 17 -6.61 14.93 12.23
C ASP A 17 -7.64 13.88 11.77
N GLU A 18 -7.18 12.73 11.27
CA GLU A 18 -8.03 11.63 10.78
C GLU A 18 -7.97 10.37 11.68
N ASP A 19 -9.07 9.60 11.75
CA ASP A 19 -9.10 8.33 12.46
C ASP A 19 -8.18 7.28 11.81
N LEU A 20 -7.41 6.57 12.62
CA LEU A 20 -6.46 5.55 12.16
C LEU A 20 -7.13 4.45 11.32
N SER A 21 -8.37 4.08 11.63
CA SER A 21 -9.09 3.03 10.91
C SER A 21 -9.41 3.46 9.48
N GLU A 22 -9.76 4.73 9.28
CA GLU A 22 -10.06 5.29 7.96
C GLU A 22 -8.81 5.38 7.10
N GLN A 23 -7.68 5.79 7.70
CA GLN A 23 -6.38 5.82 7.03
C GLN A 23 -5.97 4.42 6.53
N ILE A 24 -6.12 3.39 7.37
CA ILE A 24 -5.84 1.99 7.00
C ILE A 24 -6.80 1.52 5.89
N HIS A 25 -8.09 1.86 5.97
CA HIS A 25 -9.08 1.46 4.96
C HIS A 25 -8.76 2.09 3.60
N ARG A 26 -8.32 3.35 3.61
CA ARG A 26 -7.89 4.10 2.42
C ARG A 26 -6.65 3.48 1.78
N ASP A 27 -5.65 3.08 2.57
CA ASP A 27 -4.46 2.38 2.08
C ASP A 27 -4.83 1.05 1.41
N GLY A 28 -5.76 0.29 2.01
CA GLY A 28 -6.31 -0.93 1.40
C GLY A 28 -7.00 -0.67 0.06
N GLY A 29 -7.87 0.34 -0.01
CA GLY A 29 -8.55 0.72 -1.25
C GLY A 29 -7.59 1.22 -2.33
N LEU A 30 -6.48 1.85 -1.97
CA LEU A 30 -5.42 2.23 -2.90
C LEU A 30 -4.75 0.98 -3.51
N VAL A 31 -4.47 -0.05 -2.71
CA VAL A 31 -3.91 -1.32 -3.20
C VAL A 31 -4.85 -1.97 -4.22
N GLU A 32 -6.15 -2.05 -3.91
CA GLU A 32 -7.16 -2.58 -4.83
C GLU A 32 -7.25 -1.78 -6.13
N HIS A 33 -7.15 -0.45 -6.03
CA HIS A 33 -7.15 0.43 -7.20
C HIS A 33 -5.90 0.21 -8.08
N LEU A 34 -4.73 0.03 -7.47
CA LEU A 34 -3.48 -0.24 -8.19
C LEU A 34 -3.52 -1.61 -8.90
N GLU A 35 -4.13 -2.62 -8.28
CA GLU A 35 -4.38 -3.91 -8.93
C GLU A 35 -5.30 -3.74 -10.15
N ALA A 36 -6.40 -3.00 -10.02
CA ALA A 36 -7.32 -2.72 -11.12
C ALA A 36 -6.66 -1.96 -12.28
N LEU A 37 -5.67 -1.11 -11.99
CA LEU A 37 -4.86 -0.40 -12.98
C LEU A 37 -3.78 -1.29 -13.64
N GLY A 38 -3.57 -2.51 -13.16
CA GLY A 38 -2.65 -3.49 -13.74
C GLY A 38 -1.22 -3.43 -13.21
N PHE A 39 -0.98 -2.77 -12.07
CA PHE A 39 0.27 -2.91 -11.34
C PHE A 39 0.41 -4.35 -10.85
N HIS A 40 1.60 -4.93 -11.04
CA HIS A 40 1.86 -6.32 -10.67
C HIS A 40 2.27 -6.46 -9.21
N GLU A 41 2.84 -5.41 -8.63
CA GLU A 41 3.41 -5.42 -7.29
C GLU A 41 3.19 -4.06 -6.63
N THR A 42 2.69 -4.08 -5.40
CA THR A 42 2.60 -2.92 -4.52
C THR A 42 3.44 -3.21 -3.28
N TRP A 43 4.41 -2.35 -3.02
CA TRP A 43 5.35 -2.48 -1.93
C TRP A 43 4.99 -1.46 -0.85
N LEU A 44 4.73 -1.91 0.37
CA LEU A 44 4.41 -1.03 1.49
C LEU A 44 5.61 -0.95 2.44
N GLY A 45 5.98 0.28 2.81
CA GLY A 45 7.04 0.53 3.79
C GLY A 45 6.55 0.30 5.21
N GLU A 46 7.41 -0.24 6.07
CA GLU A 46 7.14 -0.39 7.50
C GLU A 46 7.70 0.80 8.26
N HIS A 47 6.85 1.47 9.04
CA HIS A 47 7.16 2.66 9.81
C HIS A 47 6.60 2.57 11.22
N HIS A 48 7.44 2.85 12.21
CA HIS A 48 7.09 2.87 13.63
C HIS A 48 7.32 4.25 14.20
N CYS A 49 6.39 4.74 15.02
CA CYS A 49 6.53 6.00 15.76
C CYS A 49 6.71 7.26 14.88
N ALA A 50 6.37 7.20 13.58
CA ALA A 50 6.58 8.30 12.63
C ALA A 50 5.47 9.37 12.68
N GLY A 51 4.28 9.04 13.20
CA GLY A 51 3.13 9.95 13.32
C GLY A 51 2.46 10.34 11.99
N PHE A 52 3.19 10.26 10.88
CA PHE A 52 2.75 10.63 9.53
C PHE A 52 2.68 9.44 8.56
N GLU A 53 3.46 8.38 8.84
CA GLU A 53 3.43 7.09 8.15
C GLU A 53 2.98 6.03 9.16
N ILE A 54 1.77 5.50 8.96
CA ILE A 54 1.06 4.69 9.97
C ILE A 54 1.25 3.17 9.81
N THR A 55 1.96 2.74 8.77
CA THR A 55 2.11 1.32 8.44
C THR A 55 3.11 0.63 9.37
N GLY A 56 2.67 0.22 10.56
CA GLY A 56 3.52 -0.47 11.54
C GLY A 56 3.74 -1.96 11.26
N SER A 57 2.88 -2.58 10.45
CA SER A 57 3.02 -3.97 10.01
C SER A 57 2.21 -4.18 8.73
N PRO A 58 2.85 -4.22 7.56
CA PRO A 58 2.13 -4.38 6.30
C PRO A 58 1.50 -5.77 6.23
N ILE A 59 0.22 -5.80 5.87
CA ILE A 59 -0.49 -7.04 5.55
C ILE A 59 0.02 -7.57 4.21
N GLU A 60 0.45 -8.84 4.17
CA GLU A 60 0.76 -9.50 2.91
C GLU A 60 -0.53 -9.78 2.15
N HIS A 61 -0.85 -8.94 1.15
CA HIS A 61 -1.90 -9.26 0.20
C HIS A 61 -1.37 -10.33 -0.76
N GLY A 62 -1.91 -11.54 -0.64
CA GLY A 62 -1.40 -12.73 -1.31
C GLY A 62 -1.48 -12.67 -2.84
N SER A 63 -0.37 -12.33 -3.49
CA SER A 63 0.05 -12.97 -4.73
C SER A 63 1.27 -13.87 -4.42
N ARG A 64 1.05 -14.92 -3.62
CA ARG A 64 1.98 -16.06 -3.59
C ARG A 64 1.91 -16.77 -4.93
N ARG A 65 2.77 -16.37 -5.87
CA ARG A 65 3.43 -17.33 -6.74
C ARG A 65 4.89 -17.39 -6.30
N CYS A 66 5.23 -18.50 -5.65
CA CYS A 66 6.61 -19.01 -5.69
C CYS A 66 7.05 -19.16 -7.14
#